data_AF-A0A838WIG6-F1
#
_entry.id   AF-A0A838WIG6-F1
#
_cell.length_a   1.000
_cell.length_b   1.000
_cell.length_c   1.000
_cell.angle_alpha   90.00
_cell.angle_beta   90.00
_cell.angle_gamma   90.00
#
_symmetry.space_group_name_H-M   'P 1'
#
loop_
_entity.id
_entity.type
_entity.pdbx_description
1 polymer ?
#
loop_
_entity_poly.entity_id
_entity_poly.type
_entity_poly.pdbx_seq_one_letter_code
_entity_poly.pdbx_strand_id
1 'polypeptide(L)'
;MDQTLPAATHEVNAYLPYIQGNKRNFLPWAITLYQKGCIDGERKIEGSDNIPFTAKWNISTLPTDLTCCSVQFHAPGEFAYEVTMTGFEFVDFLIQVIENYKRNRIVDFSKAFYRKLLCPE
;
A
#
# COMPACT_ATOMS: atom_id res chain seq x y z
N MET A 1 -4.93 1.93 11.10
CA MET A 1 -3.47 1.95 11.25
C MET A 1 -2.99 1.79 12.70
N ASP A 2 -3.62 2.40 13.71
CA ASP A 2 -3.07 2.37 15.08
C ASP A 2 -3.15 1.01 15.80
N GLN A 3 -4.06 0.12 15.38
CA GLN A 3 -4.24 -1.20 15.99
C GLN A 3 -3.55 -2.33 15.22
N THR A 4 -2.71 -2.00 14.23
CA THR A 4 -2.06 -3.00 13.38
C THR A 4 -0.95 -3.71 14.19
N LEU A 5 -1.14 -4.99 14.47
CA LEU A 5 -0.11 -5.83 15.08
C LEU A 5 1.00 -6.15 14.06
N PRO A 6 2.23 -6.45 14.50
CA PRO A 6 3.28 -6.91 13.58
C PRO A 6 3.01 -8.35 13.11
N ALA A 7 3.38 -8.64 11.86
CA ALA A 7 3.31 -9.98 11.25
C ALA A 7 4.23 -10.99 11.94
N ALA A 8 3.99 -12.28 11.70
CA ALA A 8 4.79 -13.36 12.26
C ALA A 8 6.20 -13.40 11.61
N THR A 9 7.20 -13.81 12.38
CA THR A 9 8.61 -13.80 11.94
C THR A 9 8.85 -14.55 10.62
N HIS A 10 8.16 -15.68 10.41
CA HIS A 10 8.32 -16.46 9.18
C HIS A 10 7.81 -15.72 7.93
N GLU A 11 6.75 -14.93 8.07
CA GLU A 11 6.20 -14.09 7.00
C GLU A 11 7.17 -12.94 6.70
N VAL A 12 7.70 -12.29 7.73
CA VAL A 12 8.72 -11.24 7.59
C VAL A 12 9.95 -11.77 6.85
N ASN A 13 10.42 -12.96 7.21
CA ASN A 13 11.61 -13.58 6.62
C ASN A 13 11.47 -13.83 5.12
N ALA A 14 10.27 -14.14 4.63
CA ALA A 14 10.02 -14.31 3.19
C ALA A 14 10.27 -13.02 2.40
N TYR A 15 10.00 -11.84 2.99
CA TYR A 15 10.15 -10.55 2.34
C TYR A 15 11.54 -9.91 2.51
N LEU A 16 12.36 -10.35 3.48
CA LEU A 16 13.68 -9.76 3.78
C LEU A 16 14.64 -9.65 2.58
N PRO A 17 14.69 -10.59 1.61
CA PRO A 17 15.54 -10.46 0.43
C PRO A 17 15.19 -9.28 -0.48
N TYR A 18 13.92 -8.85 -0.49
CA TYR A 18 13.39 -7.84 -1.41
C TYR A 18 13.34 -6.44 -0.80
N ILE A 19 13.35 -6.33 0.53
CA ILE A 19 13.22 -5.07 1.26
C ILE A 19 14.56 -4.65 1.84
N GLN A 20 15.01 -3.44 1.49
CA GLN A 20 16.34 -2.94 1.85
C GLN A 20 16.29 -1.78 2.86
N GLY A 21 17.39 -1.64 3.61
CA GLY A 21 17.63 -0.51 4.50
C GLY A 21 16.59 -0.34 5.61
N ASN A 22 16.32 0.92 5.97
CA ASN A 22 15.46 1.28 7.11
C ASN A 22 13.99 0.86 6.93
N LYS A 23 13.57 0.53 5.70
CA LYS A 23 12.22 0.03 5.41
C LYS A 23 11.91 -1.28 6.13
N ARG A 24 12.93 -2.08 6.45
CA ARG A 24 12.80 -3.32 7.25
C ARG A 24 12.17 -3.06 8.63
N ASN A 25 12.33 -1.85 9.17
CA ASN A 25 11.75 -1.44 10.45
C ASN A 25 10.22 -1.29 10.40
N PHE A 26 9.60 -1.26 9.22
CA PHE A 26 8.14 -1.17 9.05
C PHE A 26 7.55 -2.43 8.41
N LEU A 27 8.40 -3.33 7.92
CA LEU A 27 8.01 -4.52 7.18
C LEU A 27 6.99 -5.40 7.92
N PRO A 28 7.11 -5.70 9.23
CA PRO A 28 6.11 -6.52 9.92
C PRO A 28 4.71 -5.92 9.89
N TRP A 29 4.59 -4.60 10.03
CA TRP A 29 3.29 -3.92 9.96
C TRP A 29 2.75 -3.82 8.54
N ALA A 30 3.64 -3.67 7.55
CA ALA A 30 3.25 -3.65 6.14
C ALA A 30 2.70 -5.01 5.69
N ILE A 31 3.27 -6.12 6.17
CA ILE A 31 2.75 -7.46 5.90
C ILE A 31 1.38 -7.66 6.55
N THR A 32 1.18 -7.26 7.81
CA THR A 32 -0.15 -7.35 8.42
C THR A 32 -1.17 -6.46 7.70
N LEU A 33 -0.76 -5.29 7.24
CA LEU A 33 -1.60 -4.43 6.41
C LEU A 33 -1.96 -5.12 5.08
N TYR A 34 -0.97 -5.74 4.43
CA TYR A 34 -1.16 -6.52 3.21
C TYR A 34 -2.18 -7.65 3.43
N GLN A 35 -2.06 -8.39 4.54
CA GLN A 35 -2.99 -9.47 4.90
C GLN A 35 -4.40 -9.00 5.24
N LYS A 36 -4.60 -7.72 5.55
CA LYS A 36 -5.93 -7.14 5.70
C LYS A 36 -6.66 -7.05 4.35
N GLY A 37 -5.92 -6.91 3.24
CA GLY A 37 -6.50 -6.85 1.89
C GLY A 37 -7.15 -5.53 1.50
N CYS A 38 -7.19 -4.53 2.40
CA CYS A 38 -7.77 -3.23 2.12
C CYS A 38 -7.27 -2.09 3.03
N ILE A 39 -7.28 -0.88 2.49
CA ILE A 39 -7.14 0.38 3.25
C ILE A 39 -8.08 1.45 2.73
N ASP A 40 -8.56 2.28 3.64
CA ASP A 40 -9.20 3.55 3.32
C ASP A 40 -8.20 4.66 3.58
N GLY A 41 -8.19 5.66 2.71
CA GLY A 41 -7.25 6.76 2.78
C GLY A 41 -7.77 8.02 2.10
N GLU A 42 -6.91 9.03 2.06
CA GLU A 42 -7.22 10.31 1.47
C GLU A 42 -6.06 10.78 0.61
N ARG A 43 -6.32 10.98 -0.68
CA ARG A 43 -5.33 11.53 -1.60
C ARG A 43 -5.29 13.04 -1.46
N LYS A 44 -4.15 13.58 -1.05
CA LYS A 44 -3.93 15.02 -1.03
C LYS A 44 -3.75 15.56 -2.46
N ILE A 45 -4.60 16.53 -2.83
CA ILE A 45 -4.50 17.27 -4.09
C ILE A 45 -3.95 18.67 -3.79
N GLU A 46 -2.96 19.11 -4.57
CA GLU A 46 -2.40 20.45 -4.39
C GLU A 46 -3.44 21.51 -4.81
N GLY A 47 -3.79 22.41 -3.89
CA GLY A 47 -4.75 23.49 -4.14
C GLY A 47 -6.23 23.08 -4.11
N SER A 48 -6.55 21.86 -3.64
CA SER A 48 -7.93 21.35 -3.51
C SER A 48 -8.08 20.55 -2.22
N ASP A 49 -9.32 20.21 -1.86
CA ASP A 49 -9.63 19.26 -0.81
C ASP A 49 -9.08 17.86 -1.13
N ASN A 50 -8.82 17.09 -0.08
CA ASN A 50 -8.40 15.70 -0.22
C ASN A 50 -9.52 14.88 -0.87
N ILE A 51 -9.15 13.89 -1.67
CA ILE A 51 -10.08 12.94 -2.27
C ILE A 51 -10.02 11.62 -1.48
N PRO A 52 -11.08 11.23 -0.75
CA PRO A 52 -11.13 9.93 -0.09
C PRO A 52 -11.04 8.79 -1.10
N PHE A 53 -10.41 7.68 -0.73
CA PHE A 53 -10.35 6.48 -1.56
C PHE A 53 -10.43 5.21 -0.73
N THR A 54 -10.86 4.14 -1.39
CA THR A 54 -10.77 2.77 -0.90
C THR A 54 -9.83 1.99 -1.80
N ALA A 55 -8.80 1.35 -1.25
CA ALA A 55 -7.91 0.45 -1.97
C ALA A 55 -8.11 -0.99 -1.48
N LYS A 56 -8.20 -1.94 -2.41
CA LYS A 56 -8.39 -3.38 -2.16
C LYS A 56 -7.47 -4.20 -3.05
N TRP A 57 -7.01 -5.35 -2.57
CA TRP A 57 -6.13 -6.24 -3.33
C TRP A 57 -6.32 -7.70 -2.97
N ASN A 58 -5.86 -8.60 -3.84
CA ASN A 58 -5.73 -10.02 -3.52
C ASN A 58 -4.53 -10.26 -2.60
N ILE A 59 -4.67 -11.22 -1.68
CA ILE A 59 -3.63 -11.62 -0.73
C ILE A 59 -2.94 -12.87 -1.27
N SER A 60 -1.61 -12.87 -1.32
CA SER A 60 -0.80 -14.07 -1.54
C SER A 60 0.21 -14.30 -0.40
N THR A 61 0.65 -15.55 -0.27
CA THR A 61 1.68 -15.97 0.68
C THR A 61 3.11 -15.79 0.14
N LEU A 62 3.30 -15.75 -1.18
CA LEU A 62 4.63 -15.61 -1.78
C LEU A 62 4.89 -14.16 -2.20
N PRO A 63 6.04 -13.55 -1.81
CA PRO A 63 6.39 -12.18 -2.18
C PRO A 63 6.47 -11.95 -3.70
N THR A 64 6.75 -13.00 -4.48
CA THR A 64 6.89 -12.94 -5.94
C THR A 64 5.57 -13.05 -6.68
N ASP A 65 4.48 -13.43 -6.01
CA ASP A 65 3.19 -13.57 -6.65
C ASP A 65 2.62 -12.20 -7.03
N LEU A 66 1.76 -12.19 -8.05
CA LEU A 66 1.11 -10.99 -8.51
C LEU A 66 0.04 -10.53 -7.52
N THR A 67 0.10 -9.26 -7.19
CA THR A 67 -0.92 -8.50 -6.46
C THR A 67 -1.55 -7.51 -7.43
N CYS A 68 -2.86 -7.67 -7.67
CA CYS A 68 -3.70 -6.69 -8.31
C CYS A 68 -4.35 -5.81 -7.23
N CYS A 69 -4.00 -4.53 -7.22
CA CYS A 69 -4.59 -3.54 -6.35
C CYS A 69 -5.58 -2.68 -7.15
N SER A 70 -6.82 -2.62 -6.66
CA SER A 70 -7.89 -1.78 -7.16
C SER A 70 -8.07 -0.58 -6.22
N VAL A 71 -8.11 0.62 -6.78
CA VAL A 71 -8.29 1.89 -6.04
C VAL A 71 -9.52 2.59 -6.56
N GLN A 72 -10.50 2.81 -5.69
CA GLN A 72 -11.71 3.55 -5.97
C GLN A 72 -11.67 4.88 -5.23
N PHE A 73 -11.54 5.98 -5.97
CA PHE A 73 -11.69 7.32 -5.42
C PHE A 73 -13.18 7.66 -5.25
N HIS A 74 -13.51 8.35 -4.17
CA HIS A 74 -14.87 8.79 -3.87
C HIS A 74 -15.15 10.17 -4.49
N ALA A 75 -14.80 10.33 -5.77
CA ALA A 75 -15.08 11.52 -6.56
C ALA A 75 -16.25 11.24 -7.54
N PRO A 76 -17.09 12.24 -7.86
CA PRO A 76 -18.20 12.06 -8.80
C PRO A 76 -17.72 11.57 -10.17
N GLY A 77 -18.25 10.44 -10.63
CA GLY A 77 -17.99 9.92 -11.98
C GLY A 77 -16.67 9.13 -12.14
N GLU A 78 -15.95 8.84 -11.05
CA GLU A 78 -14.72 8.04 -11.13
C GLU A 78 -14.97 6.52 -11.05
N PHE A 79 -14.14 5.79 -11.79
CA PHE A 79 -14.09 4.32 -11.79
C PHE A 79 -13.00 3.82 -10.85
N ALA A 80 -13.04 2.51 -10.56
CA ALA A 80 -11.91 1.87 -9.91
C ALA A 80 -10.75 1.74 -10.89
N TYR A 81 -9.55 2.13 -10.46
CA TYR A 81 -8.30 1.95 -11.19
C TYR A 81 -7.60 0.70 -10.69
N GLU A 82 -7.05 -0.11 -11.57
CA GLU A 82 -6.35 -1.34 -11.21
C GLU A 82 -4.89 -1.30 -11.64
N VAL A 83 -4.02 -1.83 -10.79
CA VAL A 83 -2.60 -2.01 -11.09
C VAL A 83 -2.11 -3.35 -10.56
N THR A 84 -1.41 -4.09 -11.42
CA THR A 84 -0.81 -5.38 -11.05
C THR A 84 0.69 -5.24 -10.89
N MET A 85 1.24 -5.81 -9.83
CA MET A 85 2.67 -5.82 -9.52
C MET A 85 3.05 -7.02 -8.65
N THR A 86 4.33 -7.26 -8.38
CA THR A 86 4.71 -8.32 -7.44
C THR A 86 4.34 -7.95 -6.01
N GLY A 87 4.06 -8.95 -5.17
CA GLY A 87 3.71 -8.75 -3.76
C GLY A 87 4.76 -7.97 -2.98
N PHE A 88 6.05 -8.23 -3.21
CA PHE A 88 7.14 -7.49 -2.55
C PHE A 88 7.16 -6.01 -2.95
N GLU A 89 6.85 -5.70 -4.21
CA GLU A 89 6.78 -4.32 -4.68
C GLU A 89 5.59 -3.61 -4.02
N PHE A 90 4.44 -4.28 -3.97
CA PHE A 90 3.26 -3.72 -3.33
C PHE A 90 3.45 -3.53 -1.81
N VAL A 91 4.09 -4.47 -1.12
CA VAL A 91 4.45 -4.34 0.30
C VAL A 91 5.42 -3.17 0.53
N ASP A 92 6.33 -2.88 -0.41
CA ASP A 92 7.17 -1.68 -0.33
C ASP A 92 6.33 -0.39 -0.38
N PHE A 93 5.28 -0.34 -1.20
CA PHE A 93 4.34 0.79 -1.17
C PHE A 93 3.57 0.87 0.15
N LEU A 94 3.16 -0.25 0.73
CA LEU A 94 2.51 -0.27 2.05
C LEU A 94 3.44 0.21 3.18
N ILE A 95 4.75 -0.07 3.09
CA ILE A 95 5.74 0.52 4.00
C ILE A 95 5.70 2.04 3.90
N GLN A 96 5.69 2.60 2.69
CA GLN A 96 5.64 4.05 2.48
C GLN A 96 4.34 4.67 3.02
N VAL A 97 3.21 3.98 2.90
CA VAL A 97 1.93 4.38 3.50
C VAL A 97 2.05 4.45 5.03
N ILE A 98 2.62 3.42 5.67
CA ILE A 98 2.82 3.38 7.13
C ILE A 98 3.76 4.49 7.59
N GLU A 99 4.84 4.72 6.87
CA GLU A 99 5.77 5.81 7.15
C GLU A 99 5.10 7.18 7.07
N ASN A 100 4.30 7.42 6.02
CA ASN A 100 3.56 8.66 5.86
C ASN A 100 2.56 8.86 7.00
N TYR A 101 1.83 7.79 7.35
CA TYR A 101 0.88 7.82 8.46
C TYR A 101 1.57 8.14 9.79
N LYS A 102 2.74 7.57 10.08
CA LYS A 102 3.48 7.85 11.31
C LYS A 102 3.94 9.31 11.41
N ARG A 103 4.32 9.93 10.28
CA ARG A 103 4.79 11.33 10.26
C ARG A 103 3.65 12.34 10.24
N ASN A 104 2.64 12.10 9.41
CA ASN A 104 1.65 13.10 9.02
C ASN A 104 0.23 12.74 9.42
N ARG A 105 0.00 11.53 9.95
CA ARG A 105 -1.33 10.97 10.24
C ARG A 105 -2.26 10.88 9.02
N ILE A 106 -1.66 10.78 7.83
CA ILE A 106 -2.36 10.64 6.56
C ILE A 106 -2.09 9.25 6.00
N VAL A 107 -3.17 8.54 5.63
CA VAL A 107 -3.10 7.29 4.86
C VAL A 107 -3.22 7.67 3.38
N ASP A 108 -2.09 7.65 2.69
CA ASP A 108 -2.02 8.00 1.26
C ASP A 108 -0.87 7.23 0.63
N PHE A 109 -1.02 6.83 -0.63
CA PHE A 109 0.05 6.20 -1.38
C PHE A 109 1.06 7.24 -1.90
N SER A 110 2.28 6.80 -2.19
CA SER A 110 3.32 7.69 -2.71
C SER A 110 3.02 8.11 -4.16
N LYS A 111 3.66 9.21 -4.60
CA LYS A 111 3.57 9.65 -6.00
C LYS A 111 4.01 8.54 -6.98
N ALA A 112 4.95 7.67 -6.58
CA ALA A 112 5.41 6.56 -7.40
C ALA A 112 4.32 5.50 -7.62
N PHE A 113 3.54 5.16 -6.59
CA PHE A 113 2.40 4.25 -6.72
C PHE A 113 1.35 4.82 -7.70
N TYR A 114 0.98 6.09 -7.54
CA TYR A 114 -0.02 6.71 -8.41
C TYR A 114 0.43 6.84 -9.87
N ARG A 115 1.73 7.04 -10.12
CA ARG A 115 2.25 6.95 -11.50
C ARG A 115 2.00 5.57 -12.09
N LYS A 116 2.25 4.50 -11.32
CA LYS A 116 2.01 3.14 -11.78
C LYS A 116 0.52 2.83 -11.99
N LEU A 117 -0.34 3.40 -11.14
CA LEU A 117 -1.80 3.23 -11.22
C LEU A 117 -2.42 3.95 -12.41
N LEU A 118 -2.02 5.20 -12.68
CA LEU A 118 -2.68 6.08 -13.64
C LEU A 118 -1.97 6.14 -15.00
N CYS A 119 -0.71 5.72 -15.06
CA CYS A 119 0.09 5.65 -16.29
C CYS A 119 0.77 4.27 -16.38
N PRO A 120 0.00 3.18 -16.54
CA PRO A 120 0.58 1.88 -16.80
C PRO A 120 1.36 1.92 -18.12
N GLU A 121 2.62 1.46 -18.09
CA GLU A 121 3.50 1.33 -19.27
C GLU A 121 2.97 0.31 -20.29
#